data_AF-A0A9P3KZF6-F1
#
_entry.id   AF-A0A9P3KZF6-F1
#
_cell.length_a   1.000
_cell.length_b   1.000
_cell.length_c   1.000
_cell.angle_alpha   90.00
_cell.angle_beta   90.00
_cell.angle_gamma   90.00
#
_symmetry.space_group_name_H-M   'P 1'
#
loop_
_entity.id
_entity.type
_entity.pdbx_description
1 polymer ?
#
loop_
_entity_poly.entity_id
_entity_poly.type
_entity_poly.pdbx_seq_one_letter_code
_entity_poly.pdbx_strand_id
1 'polypeptide(L)'
;MAACTQVSPLSLSANWSGNRFAAGSNHICENRRTVASGLSATRAAKEFRRAGSRNVRVGVAKQVRCVSEPRVEARSADEVLATQPSFLRHIADHGAPLPFTRRVIDTVQVNIGLYCNQACQHCHVDSSPLRTEMMDHRTAERVVDLIAACPTVRCVDLTGGAPELNPEFRYLVTEARRMGKEVIDRCNLTVLFEPGQEDLGEFLAANQVHVVASLPCYSADNVNKQRGGGVFDLSIKALQRLNSLGYGKEGSGLVLDLVYNPVGPSLPPAQAKLQEAYKSELMACYGISFNSLFTITNMPVKRFASFLHRGGQLESYMQLLVNAFNPAAVGNVMCQNLINIDWQGALFDCDFNQQLNLGLPPKPATTAGSPSAPPRSVFDIESLEELVSRPIATGAHCYGCTAGTGSSCTGTVV
;
A
#
# COMPACT_ATOMS: atom_id res chain seq x y z
N MET A 1 -54.01 -28.72 -33.20
CA MET A 1 -53.99 -30.20 -33.14
C MET A 1 -52.52 -30.58 -33.07
N ALA A 2 -52.00 -30.85 -31.86
CA ALA A 2 -51.63 -32.18 -31.34
C ALA A 2 -50.37 -32.73 -32.05
N ALA A 3 -49.30 -33.23 -31.43
CA ALA A 3 -48.92 -33.65 -30.07
C ALA A 3 -47.37 -33.67 -30.04
N CYS A 4 -46.61 -33.38 -28.98
CA CYS A 4 -46.42 -34.05 -27.67
C CYS A 4 -46.06 -35.55 -27.72
N THR A 5 -44.81 -35.89 -27.37
CA THR A 5 -44.27 -37.11 -26.70
C THR A 5 -42.73 -36.95 -26.61
N GLN A 6 -42.08 -36.62 -25.47
CA GLN A 6 -41.70 -37.43 -24.29
C GLN A 6 -41.13 -38.81 -24.68
N VAL A 7 -39.95 -39.31 -24.24
CA VAL A 7 -39.36 -39.41 -22.88
C VAL A 7 -37.81 -39.66 -22.96
N SER A 8 -37.05 -39.20 -21.94
CA SER A 8 -35.62 -39.43 -21.57
C SER A 8 -35.33 -40.88 -21.08
N PRO A 9 -34.24 -41.25 -20.33
CA PRO A 9 -32.97 -40.59 -19.92
C PRO A 9 -31.70 -41.49 -20.03
N LEU A 10 -30.51 -40.92 -19.73
CA LEU A 10 -29.32 -41.51 -19.07
C LEU A 10 -28.10 -40.58 -19.35
N SER A 11 -27.83 -39.61 -18.48
CA SER A 11 -26.79 -39.64 -17.42
C SER A 11 -25.36 -39.89 -17.91
N LEU A 12 -24.52 -38.84 -17.90
CA LEU A 12 -23.27 -38.84 -17.15
C LEU A 12 -22.67 -37.42 -17.08
N SER A 13 -22.35 -37.06 -15.85
CA SER A 13 -21.82 -35.82 -15.32
C SER A 13 -20.33 -35.63 -15.59
N ALA A 14 -19.88 -34.39 -15.81
CA ALA A 14 -18.66 -33.86 -15.20
C ALA A 14 -18.70 -32.33 -15.19
N ASN A 15 -18.71 -31.78 -13.99
CA ASN A 15 -18.89 -30.37 -13.66
C ASN A 15 -17.63 -29.54 -13.97
N TRP A 16 -17.82 -28.49 -14.76
CA TRP A 16 -16.98 -27.30 -14.79
C TRP A 16 -17.42 -26.36 -13.66
N SER A 17 -16.61 -26.22 -12.62
CA SER A 17 -16.80 -25.16 -11.61
C SER A 17 -15.82 -24.02 -11.89
N GLY A 18 -16.21 -23.14 -12.82
CA GLY A 18 -15.64 -21.80 -12.93
C GLY A 18 -16.13 -20.93 -11.77
N ASN A 19 -15.20 -20.33 -11.03
CA ASN A 19 -15.50 -19.33 -10.01
C ASN A 19 -16.19 -18.12 -10.64
N ARG A 20 -17.52 -18.05 -10.49
CA ARG A 20 -18.30 -16.84 -10.77
C ARG A 20 -17.98 -15.82 -9.69
N PHE A 21 -17.41 -14.69 -10.08
CA PHE A 21 -17.54 -13.45 -9.32
C PHE A 21 -19.03 -13.09 -9.28
N ALA A 22 -19.67 -13.34 -8.14
CA ALA A 22 -20.98 -12.81 -7.84
C ALA A 22 -20.85 -11.30 -7.57
N ALA A 23 -20.99 -10.51 -8.63
CA ALA A 23 -21.47 -9.13 -8.50
C ALA A 23 -22.96 -9.24 -8.15
N GLY A 24 -23.25 -9.21 -6.85
CA GLY A 24 -24.58 -9.43 -6.30
C GLY A 24 -24.69 -8.80 -4.93
N SER A 25 -24.46 -7.50 -4.85
CA SER A 25 -24.84 -6.68 -3.69
C SER A 25 -25.70 -5.53 -4.21
N ASN A 26 -27.02 -5.68 -4.13
CA ASN A 26 -27.93 -4.53 -4.18
C ASN A 26 -27.68 -3.71 -2.90
N HIS A 27 -26.69 -2.82 -2.92
CA HIS A 27 -26.55 -1.80 -1.89
C HIS A 27 -27.55 -0.69 -2.21
N ILE A 28 -28.72 -0.80 -1.61
CA ILE A 28 -29.64 0.33 -1.47
C ILE A 28 -28.94 1.32 -0.53
N CYS A 29 -28.64 2.52 -1.02
CA CYS A 29 -28.21 3.67 -0.22
C CYS A 29 -29.32 4.06 0.76
N GLU A 30 -29.41 3.40 1.91
CA GLU A 30 -30.27 3.84 2.99
C GLU A 30 -29.59 4.91 3.85
N ASN A 31 -30.01 6.13 3.57
CA ASN A 31 -29.65 7.37 4.24
C ASN A 31 -30.33 7.40 5.63
N ARG A 32 -29.62 7.12 6.73
CA ARG A 32 -30.16 7.34 8.09
C ARG A 32 -29.94 8.78 8.54
N ARG A 33 -30.92 9.64 8.25
CA ARG A 33 -31.25 10.81 9.08
C ARG A 33 -32.27 10.40 10.14
N THR A 34 -32.27 11.12 11.28
CA THR A 34 -33.05 10.96 12.53
C THR A 34 -32.70 9.72 13.36
N VAL A 35 -32.35 9.83 14.64
CA VAL A 35 -33.24 10.25 15.75
C VAL A 35 -32.50 11.07 16.81
N ALA A 36 -33.07 12.22 17.16
CA ALA A 36 -32.91 12.83 18.47
C ALA A 36 -34.17 12.54 19.31
N SER A 37 -33.97 12.23 20.59
CA SER A 37 -34.84 12.44 21.77
C SER A 37 -35.05 11.21 22.66
N GLY A 38 -34.36 11.24 23.82
CA GLY A 38 -34.82 10.85 25.16
C GLY A 38 -35.57 9.54 25.40
N LEU A 39 -35.05 8.71 26.32
CA LEU A 39 -35.69 8.41 27.61
C LEU A 39 -34.83 7.49 28.49
N SER A 40 -34.49 8.02 29.67
CA SER A 40 -34.45 7.37 30.99
C SER A 40 -33.63 6.09 31.22
N ALA A 41 -32.51 6.27 31.92
CA ALA A 41 -31.85 5.26 32.72
C ALA A 41 -32.77 4.74 33.86
N THR A 42 -32.82 3.42 34.06
CA THR A 42 -32.77 2.70 35.35
C THR A 42 -33.28 1.26 35.20
N ARG A 43 -32.72 0.36 36.03
CA ARG A 43 -33.01 -1.08 36.24
C ARG A 43 -32.29 -2.07 35.31
N ALA A 44 -31.20 -2.65 35.82
CA ALA A 44 -31.22 -4.02 36.36
C ALA A 44 -29.78 -4.50 36.65
N ALA A 45 -29.15 -3.92 37.69
CA ALA A 45 -28.02 -4.53 38.38
C ALA A 45 -28.55 -5.05 39.71
N LYS A 46 -28.90 -6.35 39.78
CA LYS A 46 -29.09 -7.13 41.01
C LYS A 46 -29.53 -8.55 40.62
N GLU A 47 -28.57 -9.46 40.50
CA GLU A 47 -28.74 -10.87 40.85
C GLU A 47 -27.37 -11.56 40.85
N PHE A 48 -26.62 -11.33 41.93
CA PHE A 48 -25.48 -12.15 42.30
C PHE A 48 -25.63 -12.47 43.79
N ARG A 49 -25.38 -13.74 44.13
CA ARG A 49 -25.39 -14.40 45.45
C ARG A 49 -26.70 -15.11 45.82
N ARG A 50 -26.73 -16.43 45.62
CA ARG A 50 -26.64 -17.45 46.70
C ARG A 50 -26.88 -18.86 46.16
N ALA A 51 -26.41 -19.85 46.94
CA ALA A 51 -26.42 -21.30 46.75
C ALA A 51 -25.29 -21.81 45.83
N GLY A 52 -24.42 -22.73 46.23
CA GLY A 52 -24.46 -23.62 47.39
C GLY A 52 -23.84 -24.95 46.94
N SER A 53 -22.62 -25.18 47.40
CA SER A 53 -21.82 -26.41 47.45
C SER A 53 -22.54 -27.73 47.11
N ARG A 54 -22.08 -28.43 46.06
CA ARG A 54 -22.15 -29.91 45.96
C ARG A 54 -20.88 -30.47 45.33
N ASN A 55 -20.23 -31.35 46.09
CA ASN A 55 -19.11 -32.18 45.68
C ASN A 55 -19.54 -33.18 44.61
N VAL A 56 -18.86 -33.19 43.46
CA VAL A 56 -18.92 -34.29 42.49
C VAL A 56 -17.51 -34.84 42.32
N ARG A 57 -17.34 -36.12 42.66
CA ARG A 57 -16.08 -36.88 42.47
C ARG A 57 -15.80 -37.04 40.97
N VAL A 58 -14.66 -36.55 40.52
CA VAL A 58 -14.16 -36.78 39.15
C VAL A 58 -13.43 -38.12 39.11
N GLY A 59 -13.92 -39.03 38.27
CA GLY A 59 -13.24 -40.31 37.98
C GLY A 59 -11.98 -40.08 37.14
N VAL A 60 -10.91 -40.79 37.51
CA VAL A 60 -9.61 -40.73 36.83
C VAL A 60 -9.71 -41.45 35.48
N ALA A 61 -9.78 -40.69 34.38
CA ALA A 61 -9.63 -41.24 33.03
C ALA A 61 -8.14 -41.36 32.67
N LYS A 62 -7.74 -42.54 32.20
CA LYS A 62 -6.38 -42.85 31.73
C LYS A 62 -5.92 -41.85 30.67
N GLN A 63 -4.77 -41.24 30.92
CA GLN A 63 -4.07 -40.33 30.02
C GLN A 63 -3.55 -41.15 28.81
N VAL A 64 -4.25 -41.07 27.68
CA VAL A 64 -3.70 -41.50 26.39
C VAL A 64 -2.65 -40.47 26.00
N ARG A 65 -1.37 -40.87 25.95
CA ARG A 65 -0.31 -40.03 25.40
C ARG A 65 -0.59 -39.84 23.91
N CYS A 66 -1.10 -38.68 23.52
CA CYS A 66 -0.98 -38.19 22.16
C CYS A 66 0.51 -38.01 21.87
N VAL A 67 1.05 -38.87 21.02
CA VAL A 67 2.36 -38.65 20.40
C VAL A 67 2.17 -37.44 19.50
N SER A 68 2.72 -36.29 19.90
CA SER A 68 2.75 -35.10 19.06
C SER A 68 3.58 -35.43 17.83
N GLU A 69 3.00 -35.25 16.64
CA GLU A 69 3.76 -35.18 15.39
C GLU A 69 4.93 -34.19 15.56
N PRO A 70 6.10 -34.45 14.95
CA PRO A 70 7.21 -33.52 15.02
C PRO A 70 6.75 -32.19 14.45
N ARG A 71 6.74 -31.14 15.28
CA ARG A 71 6.57 -29.76 14.82
C ARG A 71 7.73 -29.47 13.88
N VAL A 72 7.50 -29.51 12.57
CA VAL A 72 8.36 -28.82 11.61
C VAL A 72 8.37 -27.37 12.10
N GLU A 73 9.53 -26.87 12.53
CA GLU A 73 9.66 -25.48 12.94
C GLU A 73 9.18 -24.61 11.78
N ALA A 74 8.14 -23.81 12.04
CA ALA A 74 7.56 -22.96 11.02
C ALA A 74 8.63 -21.94 10.62
N ARG A 75 9.04 -22.00 9.34
CA ARG A 75 10.04 -21.10 8.77
C ARG A 75 9.65 -19.64 8.98
N SER A 76 10.58 -18.77 9.31
CA SER A 76 10.28 -17.33 9.43
C SER A 76 9.85 -16.72 8.10
N ALA A 77 9.20 -15.55 8.15
CA ALA A 77 8.82 -14.83 6.92
C ALA A 77 10.04 -14.52 6.04
N ASP A 78 11.17 -14.14 6.65
CA ASP A 78 12.42 -13.85 5.94
C ASP A 78 13.01 -15.11 5.31
N GLU A 79 12.94 -16.25 5.99
CA GLU A 79 13.35 -17.53 5.41
C GLU A 79 12.52 -17.86 4.17
N VAL A 80 11.19 -17.76 4.24
CA VAL A 80 10.30 -18.01 3.09
C VAL A 80 10.65 -17.12 1.91
N LEU A 81 10.89 -15.83 2.15
CA LEU A 81 11.30 -14.89 1.11
C LEU A 81 12.70 -15.23 0.54
N ALA A 82 13.62 -15.72 1.36
CA ALA A 82 14.96 -16.09 0.94
C ALA A 82 15.02 -17.36 0.07
N THR A 83 14.00 -18.24 0.12
CA THR A 83 13.93 -19.41 -0.77
C THR A 83 13.32 -19.16 -2.14
N GLN A 84 12.82 -17.94 -2.39
CA GLN A 84 12.21 -17.64 -3.67
C GLN A 84 13.27 -17.57 -4.79
N PRO A 85 12.92 -17.88 -6.05
CA PRO A 85 13.88 -17.83 -7.15
C PRO A 85 14.49 -16.44 -7.29
N SER A 86 15.80 -16.38 -7.55
CA SER A 86 16.50 -15.10 -7.77
C SER A 86 15.82 -14.30 -8.87
N PHE A 87 15.36 -13.10 -8.53
CA PHE A 87 14.64 -12.23 -9.46
C PHE A 87 15.51 -11.87 -10.68
N LEU A 88 16.77 -11.48 -10.46
CA LEU A 88 17.70 -11.17 -11.56
C LEU A 88 17.94 -12.36 -12.49
N ARG A 89 18.02 -13.58 -11.94
CA ARG A 89 18.15 -14.78 -12.75
C ARG A 89 16.88 -15.04 -13.55
N HIS A 90 15.72 -14.89 -12.91
CA HIS A 90 14.41 -15.09 -13.53
C HIS A 90 14.20 -14.14 -14.71
N ILE A 91 14.48 -12.84 -14.55
CA ILE A 91 14.32 -11.87 -15.65
C ILE A 91 15.29 -12.16 -16.80
N ALA A 92 16.51 -12.66 -16.51
CA ALA A 92 17.48 -13.07 -17.54
C ALA A 92 16.98 -14.28 -18.34
N ASP A 93 16.45 -15.29 -17.64
CA ASP A 93 15.92 -16.52 -18.25
C ASP A 93 14.66 -16.26 -19.10
N HIS A 94 13.97 -15.14 -18.88
CA HIS A 94 12.73 -14.76 -19.59
C HIS A 94 12.92 -13.58 -20.57
N GLY A 95 14.17 -13.26 -20.92
CA GLY A 95 14.48 -12.30 -21.99
C GLY A 95 14.09 -10.84 -21.69
N ALA A 96 13.94 -10.48 -20.42
CA ALA A 96 13.67 -9.10 -20.04
C ALA A 96 14.92 -8.21 -20.26
N PRO A 97 14.76 -6.87 -20.38
CA PRO A 97 15.87 -5.97 -20.68
C PRO A 97 16.97 -6.01 -19.62
N LEU A 98 18.20 -6.30 -20.04
CA LEU A 98 19.42 -6.27 -19.22
C LEU A 98 20.48 -5.35 -19.87
N PRO A 99 21.36 -4.71 -19.08
CA PRO A 99 21.43 -4.78 -17.63
C PRO A 99 20.28 -4.04 -16.93
N PHE A 100 19.84 -4.56 -15.78
CA PHE A 100 18.78 -3.93 -14.98
C PHE A 100 19.39 -2.81 -14.12
N THR A 101 19.51 -1.64 -14.73
CA THR A 101 20.23 -0.49 -14.17
C THR A 101 19.37 0.75 -14.11
N ARG A 102 19.74 1.65 -13.19
CA ARG A 102 19.20 3.01 -13.05
C ARG A 102 19.29 3.77 -14.37
N ARG A 103 18.16 4.22 -14.90
CA ARG A 103 18.07 5.18 -16.00
C ARG A 103 18.17 6.61 -15.46
N VAL A 104 17.96 7.59 -16.33
CA VAL A 104 17.86 9.00 -15.94
C VAL A 104 16.81 9.14 -14.83
N ILE A 105 17.20 9.79 -13.73
CA ILE A 105 16.32 10.04 -12.60
C ILE A 105 15.40 11.19 -12.97
N ASP A 106 14.09 10.91 -12.96
CA ASP A 106 13.06 11.91 -13.18
C ASP A 106 12.15 12.13 -11.97
N THR A 107 12.20 11.20 -11.00
CA THR A 107 11.40 11.25 -9.80
C THR A 107 12.27 11.05 -8.58
N VAL A 108 12.14 11.95 -7.60
CA VAL A 108 12.72 11.77 -6.28
C VAL A 108 11.58 11.48 -5.32
N GLN A 109 11.55 10.26 -4.78
CA GLN A 109 10.59 9.88 -3.77
C GLN A 109 11.21 10.07 -2.39
N VAL A 110 10.53 10.81 -1.52
CA VAL A 110 11.03 11.14 -0.19
C VAL A 110 10.09 10.55 0.85
N ASN A 111 10.57 9.55 1.57
CA ASN A 111 9.88 9.01 2.74
C ASN A 111 10.29 9.83 3.96
N ILE A 112 9.46 10.80 4.33
CA ILE A 112 9.82 11.81 5.33
C ILE A 112 9.60 11.34 6.78
N GLY A 113 9.22 10.09 6.99
CA GLY A 113 9.06 9.54 8.34
C GLY A 113 8.07 8.40 8.40
N LEU A 114 7.94 7.81 9.58
CA LEU A 114 7.11 6.62 9.81
C LEU A 114 5.93 6.92 10.75
N TYR A 115 5.86 8.14 11.31
CA TYR A 115 4.71 8.60 12.07
C TYR A 115 3.47 8.76 11.20
N CYS A 116 2.37 8.15 11.61
CA CYS A 116 1.09 8.18 10.92
C CYS A 116 -0.05 8.19 11.95
N ASN A 117 -1.14 8.89 11.68
CA ASN A 117 -2.35 8.81 12.51
C ASN A 117 -3.12 7.48 12.37
N GLN A 118 -2.73 6.60 11.42
CA GLN A 118 -3.35 5.29 11.21
C GLN A 118 -2.35 4.14 11.39
N ALA A 119 -2.86 2.94 11.72
CA ALA A 119 -2.08 1.70 11.78
C ALA A 119 -2.68 0.62 10.85
N CYS A 120 -2.60 0.85 9.55
CA CYS A 120 -3.16 -0.06 8.54
C CYS A 120 -2.53 -1.46 8.59
N GLN A 121 -3.35 -2.51 8.39
CA GLN A 121 -2.90 -3.92 8.44
C GLN A 121 -1.93 -4.29 7.31
N HIS A 122 -2.02 -3.60 6.17
CA HIS A 122 -1.25 -3.87 4.96
C HIS A 122 -0.16 -2.83 4.71
N CYS A 123 0.12 -1.95 5.68
CA CYS A 123 1.10 -0.89 5.51
C CYS A 123 2.49 -1.49 5.26
N HIS A 124 3.00 -1.33 4.04
CA HIS A 124 4.34 -1.81 3.67
C HIS A 124 5.45 -0.98 4.34
N VAL A 125 5.15 0.25 4.73
CA VAL A 125 6.06 1.17 5.46
C VAL A 125 6.10 0.89 6.98
N ASP A 126 5.14 0.10 7.49
CA ASP A 126 4.97 -0.16 8.93
C ASP A 126 4.72 1.11 9.78
N SER A 127 4.09 2.12 9.19
CA SER A 127 3.78 3.39 9.84
C SER A 127 2.66 3.27 10.89
N SER A 128 2.76 4.04 11.98
CA SER A 128 1.73 4.04 13.04
C SER A 128 1.83 5.27 13.95
N PRO A 129 0.83 5.51 14.82
CA PRO A 129 0.89 6.59 15.80
C PRO A 129 2.00 6.43 16.86
N LEU A 130 2.60 5.24 16.95
CA LEU A 130 3.67 4.94 17.91
C LEU A 130 5.08 5.16 17.33
N ARG A 131 5.18 5.51 16.04
CA ARG A 131 6.45 5.79 15.37
C ARG A 131 6.92 7.20 15.67
N THR A 132 8.23 7.40 15.74
CA THR A 132 8.86 8.70 16.05
C THR A 132 9.82 9.15 14.98
N GLU A 133 10.06 8.31 13.97
CA GLU A 133 10.92 8.59 12.84
C GLU A 133 10.35 9.75 12.01
N MET A 134 11.11 10.85 11.95
CA MET A 134 10.77 12.07 11.24
C MET A 134 12.03 12.67 10.62
N MET A 135 11.94 13.08 9.37
CA MET A 135 12.98 13.83 8.69
C MET A 135 13.23 15.17 9.39
N ASP A 136 14.51 15.53 9.51
CA ASP A 136 14.93 16.83 10.03
C ASP A 136 15.16 17.86 8.91
N HIS A 137 15.22 19.13 9.29
CA HIS A 137 15.40 20.22 8.35
C HIS A 137 16.69 20.12 7.54
N ARG A 138 17.80 19.73 8.18
CA ARG A 138 19.11 19.59 7.53
C ARG A 138 19.05 18.57 6.38
N THR A 139 18.35 17.46 6.60
CA THR A 139 18.16 16.43 5.58
C THR A 139 17.24 16.93 4.48
N ALA A 140 16.14 17.60 4.84
CA ALA A 140 15.22 18.20 3.87
C ALA A 140 15.90 19.24 2.97
N GLU A 141 16.71 20.14 3.53
CA GLU A 141 17.53 21.10 2.78
C GLU A 141 18.46 20.38 1.80
N ARG A 142 19.17 19.35 2.26
CA ARG A 142 20.08 18.60 1.38
C ARG A 142 19.34 17.92 0.23
N VAL A 143 18.14 17.41 0.47
CA VAL A 143 17.27 16.84 -0.57
C VAL A 143 16.86 17.92 -1.58
N VAL A 144 16.46 19.10 -1.13
CA VAL A 144 16.12 20.24 -2.00
C VAL A 144 17.31 20.65 -2.86
N ASP A 145 18.52 20.73 -2.29
CA ASP A 145 19.74 21.06 -3.04
C ASP A 145 20.02 20.05 -4.15
N LEU A 146 19.89 18.75 -3.87
CA LEU A 146 20.07 17.69 -4.87
C LEU A 146 19.03 17.77 -6.00
N ILE A 147 17.78 18.07 -5.67
CA ILE A 147 16.71 18.26 -6.66
C ILE A 147 16.97 19.51 -7.51
N ALA A 148 17.41 20.61 -6.90
CA ALA A 148 17.73 21.86 -7.59
C ALA A 148 18.89 21.68 -8.58
N ALA A 149 19.89 20.89 -8.20
CA ALA A 149 21.07 20.58 -9.01
C ALA A 149 20.81 19.58 -10.15
N CYS A 150 19.63 18.94 -10.19
CA CYS A 150 19.30 17.87 -11.14
C CYS A 150 18.13 18.29 -12.06
N PRO A 151 18.39 18.85 -13.25
CA PRO A 151 17.35 19.32 -14.17
C PRO A 151 16.40 18.23 -14.67
N THR A 152 16.83 16.96 -14.67
CA THR A 152 16.02 15.85 -15.17
C THR A 152 14.91 15.44 -14.21
N VAL A 153 15.05 15.77 -12.91
CA VAL A 153 13.98 15.57 -11.93
C VAL A 153 12.80 16.46 -12.28
N ARG A 154 11.65 15.86 -12.50
CA ARG A 154 10.38 16.54 -12.80
C ARG A 154 9.36 16.38 -11.68
N CYS A 155 9.47 15.33 -10.88
CA CYS A 155 8.51 14.98 -9.84
C CYS A 155 9.20 14.75 -8.49
N VAL A 156 8.60 15.29 -7.43
CA VAL A 156 8.93 14.99 -6.02
C VAL A 156 7.74 14.24 -5.41
N ASP A 157 7.94 12.97 -5.08
CA ASP A 157 6.89 12.08 -4.55
C ASP A 157 7.04 11.93 -3.04
N LEU A 158 6.18 12.61 -2.26
CA LEU A 158 6.23 12.64 -0.80
C LEU A 158 5.41 11.49 -0.21
N THR A 159 6.06 10.65 0.58
CA THR A 159 5.48 9.45 1.20
C THR A 159 5.95 9.30 2.65
N GLY A 160 5.59 8.18 3.29
CA GLY A 160 6.05 7.82 4.63
C GLY A 160 4.93 7.27 5.49
N GLY A 161 4.66 7.92 6.62
CA GLY A 161 3.56 7.56 7.50
C GLY A 161 2.26 8.21 7.09
N ALA A 162 1.98 9.38 7.65
CA ALA A 162 1.25 10.40 6.91
C ALA A 162 2.26 11.54 6.68
N PRO A 163 2.76 11.75 5.45
CA PRO A 163 3.80 12.75 5.19
C PRO A 163 3.42 14.12 5.75
N GLU A 164 2.14 14.49 5.69
CA GLU A 164 1.60 15.79 6.08
C GLU A 164 1.77 16.10 7.57
N LEU A 165 2.03 15.09 8.41
CA LEU A 165 2.32 15.24 9.85
C LEU A 165 3.79 15.55 10.15
N ASN A 166 4.68 15.47 9.17
CA ASN A 166 6.08 15.86 9.35
C ASN A 166 6.23 17.39 9.19
N PRO A 167 6.97 18.09 10.08
CA PRO A 167 7.22 19.53 9.98
C PRO A 167 7.80 20.00 8.64
N GLU A 168 8.63 19.17 7.99
CA GLU A 168 9.31 19.47 6.73
C GLU A 168 8.43 19.26 5.50
N PHE A 169 7.22 18.69 5.64
CA PHE A 169 6.31 18.44 4.51
C PHE A 169 6.04 19.72 3.71
N ARG A 170 5.62 20.78 4.42
CA ARG A 170 5.24 22.04 3.78
C ARG A 170 6.45 22.75 3.16
N TYR A 171 7.62 22.62 3.77
CA TYR A 171 8.89 23.12 3.23
C TYR A 171 9.24 22.43 1.90
N LEU A 172 9.25 21.09 1.89
CA LEU A 172 9.55 20.29 0.70
C LEU A 172 8.57 20.56 -0.45
N VAL A 173 7.27 20.64 -0.15
CA VAL A 173 6.24 21.01 -1.14
C VAL A 173 6.53 22.39 -1.72
N THR A 174 6.74 23.39 -0.87
CA THR A 174 6.93 24.78 -1.30
C THR A 174 8.18 24.92 -2.18
N GLU A 175 9.30 24.34 -1.76
CA GLU A 175 10.56 24.41 -2.53
C GLU A 175 10.46 23.67 -3.86
N ALA A 176 9.88 22.46 -3.88
CA ALA A 176 9.67 21.71 -5.11
C ALA A 176 8.78 22.48 -6.10
N ARG A 177 7.69 23.09 -5.64
CA ARG A 177 6.82 23.93 -6.48
C ARG A 177 7.50 25.21 -6.94
N ARG A 178 8.31 25.86 -6.09
CA ARG A 178 9.13 27.03 -6.47
C ARG A 178 10.12 26.70 -7.59
N MET A 179 10.63 25.47 -7.61
CA MET A 179 11.48 24.94 -8.69
C MET A 179 10.69 24.46 -9.94
N GLY A 180 9.36 24.63 -9.96
CA GLY A 180 8.50 24.20 -11.06
C GLY A 180 8.33 22.69 -11.16
N LYS A 181 8.65 21.92 -10.12
CA LYS A 181 8.50 20.46 -10.10
C LYS A 181 7.05 20.07 -9.79
N GLU A 182 6.59 18.96 -10.34
CA GLU A 182 5.37 18.30 -9.86
C GLU A 182 5.63 17.78 -8.44
N VAL A 183 4.63 17.89 -7.57
CA VAL A 183 4.68 17.31 -6.22
C VAL A 183 3.52 16.35 -6.07
N ILE A 184 3.82 15.10 -5.73
CA ILE A 184 2.83 14.09 -5.37
C ILE A 184 2.78 13.98 -3.85
N ASP A 185 1.57 13.97 -3.29
CA ASP A 185 1.30 13.67 -1.89
C ASP A 185 0.59 12.32 -1.76
N ARG A 186 1.24 11.34 -1.12
CA ARG A 186 0.69 10.02 -0.84
C ARG A 186 -0.20 10.07 0.41
N CYS A 187 -1.38 10.63 0.22
CA CYS A 187 -2.29 10.98 1.30
C CYS A 187 -3.11 9.78 1.81
N ASN A 188 -3.29 9.69 3.13
CA ASN A 188 -4.14 8.68 3.76
C ASN A 188 -5.61 9.12 3.94
N LEU A 189 -5.95 10.35 3.51
CA LEU A 189 -7.22 11.08 3.63
C LEU A 189 -7.59 11.53 5.04
N THR A 190 -7.50 10.68 6.06
CA THR A 190 -7.99 11.05 7.41
C THR A 190 -7.11 12.09 8.09
N VAL A 191 -5.86 12.23 7.65
CA VAL A 191 -4.91 13.24 8.12
C VAL A 191 -5.43 14.68 7.99
N LEU A 192 -6.34 14.96 7.04
CA LEU A 192 -7.01 16.27 6.89
C LEU A 192 -7.86 16.69 8.10
N PHE A 193 -8.09 15.78 9.06
CA PHE A 193 -8.86 16.03 10.27
C PHE A 193 -8.02 15.92 11.55
N GLU A 194 -6.70 15.74 11.43
CA GLU A 194 -5.82 15.78 12.59
C GLU A 194 -5.66 17.21 13.10
N PRO A 195 -5.47 17.41 14.42
CA PRO A 195 -5.18 18.73 14.97
C PRO A 195 -3.97 19.38 14.30
N GLY A 196 -4.10 20.64 13.89
CA GLY A 196 -3.05 21.38 13.18
C GLY A 196 -3.01 21.14 11.66
N GLN A 197 -3.93 20.35 11.12
CA GLN A 197 -4.10 20.13 9.68
C GLN A 197 -5.38 20.77 9.13
N GLU A 198 -5.95 21.73 9.86
CA GLU A 198 -7.21 22.37 9.49
C GLU A 198 -7.13 23.10 8.15
N ASP A 199 -5.96 23.62 7.77
CA ASP A 199 -5.69 24.34 6.52
C ASP A 199 -5.02 23.46 5.44
N LEU A 200 -4.82 22.16 5.71
CA LEU A 200 -4.02 21.28 4.84
C LEU A 200 -4.60 21.21 3.42
N GLY A 201 -5.92 21.07 3.28
CA GLY A 201 -6.56 21.00 1.95
C GLY A 201 -6.30 22.26 1.13
N GLU A 202 -6.45 23.43 1.75
CA GLU A 202 -6.21 24.73 1.13
C GLU A 202 -4.73 24.91 0.76
N PHE A 203 -3.81 24.47 1.63
CA PHE A 203 -2.37 24.48 1.36
C PHE A 203 -2.01 23.61 0.16
N LEU A 204 -2.54 22.37 0.09
CA LEU A 204 -2.32 21.46 -1.03
C LEU A 204 -2.83 22.10 -2.34
N ALA A 205 -4.05 22.67 -2.32
CA ALA A 205 -4.65 23.32 -3.48
C ALA A 205 -3.85 24.55 -3.94
N ALA A 206 -3.42 25.41 -3.02
CA ALA A 206 -2.65 26.60 -3.31
C ALA A 206 -1.29 26.27 -3.97
N ASN A 207 -0.71 25.13 -3.59
CA ASN A 207 0.53 24.62 -4.17
C ASN A 207 0.31 23.70 -5.38
N GLN A 208 -0.94 23.45 -5.79
CA GLN A 208 -1.30 22.52 -6.86
C GLN A 208 -0.65 21.14 -6.70
N VAL A 209 -0.66 20.62 -5.47
CA VAL A 209 -0.12 19.29 -5.17
C VAL A 209 -1.01 18.24 -5.83
N HIS A 210 -0.41 17.25 -6.47
CA HIS A 210 -1.11 16.08 -6.96
C HIS A 210 -1.39 15.14 -5.79
N VAL A 211 -2.66 15.01 -5.39
CA VAL A 211 -3.06 14.14 -4.27
C VAL A 211 -3.32 12.73 -4.79
N VAL A 212 -2.52 11.76 -4.33
CA VAL A 212 -2.75 10.33 -4.60
C VAL A 212 -3.21 9.65 -3.32
N ALA A 213 -4.52 9.49 -3.19
CA ALA A 213 -5.18 9.11 -1.95
C ALA A 213 -5.42 7.60 -1.83
N SER A 214 -5.06 7.02 -0.69
CA SER A 214 -5.29 5.61 -0.40
C SER A 214 -6.75 5.33 0.00
N LEU A 215 -7.53 4.72 -0.91
CA LEU A 215 -8.90 4.27 -0.68
C LEU A 215 -9.09 2.83 -1.19
N PRO A 216 -8.83 1.80 -0.36
CA PRO A 216 -8.77 0.41 -0.82
C PRO A 216 -10.11 -0.18 -1.28
N CYS A 217 -11.22 0.49 -1.01
CA CYS A 217 -12.53 0.13 -1.52
C CYS A 217 -13.48 1.33 -1.48
N TYR A 218 -14.46 1.38 -2.38
CA TYR A 218 -15.60 2.29 -2.27
C TYR A 218 -16.65 1.82 -1.25
N SER A 219 -16.46 0.66 -0.60
CA SER A 219 -17.36 0.15 0.45
C SER A 219 -16.78 0.30 1.86
N ALA A 220 -17.65 0.68 2.80
CA ALA A 220 -17.29 0.88 4.20
C ALA A 220 -16.73 -0.38 4.86
N ASP A 221 -17.35 -1.54 4.64
CA ASP A 221 -16.93 -2.80 5.25
C ASP A 221 -15.48 -3.17 4.92
N ASN A 222 -15.09 -3.02 3.65
CA ASN A 222 -13.74 -3.35 3.21
C ASN A 222 -12.71 -2.36 3.75
N VAL A 223 -13.00 -1.05 3.67
CA VAL A 223 -12.09 -0.02 4.18
C VAL A 223 -11.91 -0.14 5.69
N ASN A 224 -13.01 -0.29 6.43
CA ASN A 224 -12.97 -0.38 7.90
C ASN A 224 -12.25 -1.66 8.37
N LYS A 225 -12.41 -2.78 7.66
CA LYS A 225 -11.67 -4.02 7.95
C LYS A 225 -10.16 -3.85 7.81
N GLN A 226 -9.72 -3.08 6.82
CA GLN A 226 -8.31 -2.97 6.45
C GLN A 226 -7.57 -1.81 7.13
N ARG A 227 -8.26 -0.71 7.39
CA ARG A 227 -7.68 0.54 7.92
C ARG A 227 -8.16 0.92 9.33
N GLY A 228 -9.26 0.32 9.80
CA GLY A 228 -9.84 0.57 11.12
C GLY A 228 -11.24 1.17 11.06
N GLY A 229 -12.01 1.01 12.14
CA GLY A 229 -13.39 1.49 12.21
C GLY A 229 -13.49 3.02 12.10
N GLY A 230 -14.42 3.51 11.28
CA GLY A 230 -14.66 4.94 11.06
C GLY A 230 -13.75 5.61 10.03
N VAL A 231 -12.73 4.91 9.53
CA VAL A 231 -11.82 5.44 8.51
C VAL A 231 -12.55 5.72 7.20
N PHE A 232 -13.53 4.89 6.81
CA PHE A 232 -14.30 5.11 5.59
C PHE A 232 -15.04 6.45 5.61
N ASP A 233 -15.78 6.73 6.68
CA ASP A 233 -16.59 7.95 6.78
C ASP A 233 -15.71 9.21 6.77
N LEU A 234 -14.55 9.16 7.43
CA LEU A 234 -13.57 10.24 7.36
C LEU A 234 -12.98 10.36 5.95
N SER A 235 -12.67 9.25 5.28
CA SER A 235 -12.15 9.26 3.91
C SER A 235 -13.13 9.91 2.93
N ILE A 236 -14.44 9.58 3.03
CA ILE A 236 -15.49 10.21 2.21
C ILE A 236 -15.57 11.72 2.47
N LYS A 237 -15.53 12.15 3.74
CA LYS A 237 -15.53 13.59 4.10
C LYS A 237 -14.30 14.31 3.56
N ALA A 238 -13.11 13.70 3.64
CA ALA A 238 -11.88 14.27 3.10
C ALA A 238 -11.97 14.46 1.58
N LEU A 239 -12.47 13.44 0.85
CA LEU A 239 -12.67 13.51 -0.59
C LEU A 239 -13.67 14.60 -0.99
N GLN A 240 -14.78 14.74 -0.26
CA GLN A 240 -15.74 15.83 -0.46
C GLN A 240 -15.10 17.20 -0.22
N ARG A 241 -14.28 17.34 0.81
CA ARG A 241 -13.52 18.58 1.08
C ARG A 241 -12.56 18.89 -0.07
N LEU A 242 -11.77 17.93 -0.53
CA LEU A 242 -10.87 18.10 -1.68
C LEU A 242 -11.66 18.48 -2.95
N ASN A 243 -12.76 17.80 -3.26
CA ASN A 243 -13.62 18.16 -4.39
C ASN A 243 -14.18 19.58 -4.27
N SER A 244 -14.52 20.05 -3.07
CA SER A 244 -14.98 21.42 -2.87
C SER A 244 -13.91 22.46 -3.23
N LEU A 245 -12.63 22.12 -3.05
CA LEU A 245 -11.48 22.95 -3.43
C LEU A 245 -11.11 22.85 -4.92
N GLY A 246 -11.67 21.88 -5.65
CA GLY A 246 -11.48 21.73 -7.10
C GLY A 246 -10.85 20.40 -7.52
N TYR A 247 -10.25 19.66 -6.59
CA TYR A 247 -9.62 18.37 -6.87
C TYR A 247 -10.56 17.39 -7.57
N GLY A 248 -10.06 16.66 -8.57
CA GLY A 248 -10.85 15.66 -9.28
C GLY A 248 -11.85 16.24 -10.30
N LYS A 249 -11.96 17.57 -10.39
CA LYS A 249 -12.82 18.26 -11.35
C LYS A 249 -12.05 18.63 -12.61
N GLU A 250 -12.66 18.36 -13.75
CA GLU A 250 -12.12 18.73 -15.07
C GLU A 250 -11.91 20.26 -15.16
N GLY A 251 -10.79 20.68 -15.76
CA GLY A 251 -10.45 22.10 -15.94
C GLY A 251 -9.95 22.83 -14.69
N SER A 252 -9.94 22.21 -13.50
CA SER A 252 -9.46 22.85 -12.26
C SER A 252 -7.93 22.96 -12.18
N GLY A 253 -7.20 22.07 -12.86
CA GLY A 253 -5.76 21.88 -12.68
C GLY A 253 -5.37 21.19 -11.36
N LEU A 254 -6.33 20.75 -10.54
CA LEU A 254 -6.09 20.04 -9.28
C LEU A 254 -6.38 18.54 -9.44
N VAL A 255 -5.33 17.72 -9.35
CA VAL A 255 -5.38 16.29 -9.64
C VAL A 255 -5.58 15.49 -8.35
N LEU A 256 -6.61 14.64 -8.36
CA LEU A 256 -6.90 13.67 -7.30
C LEU A 256 -7.04 12.29 -7.91
N ASP A 257 -6.09 11.42 -7.59
CA ASP A 257 -6.11 10.02 -7.95
C ASP A 257 -6.35 9.16 -6.71
N LEU A 258 -6.99 7.99 -6.91
CA LEU A 258 -7.28 7.04 -5.84
C LEU A 258 -6.44 5.78 -6.02
N VAL A 259 -6.05 5.15 -4.91
CA VAL A 259 -5.30 3.89 -4.91
C VAL A 259 -6.16 2.76 -4.37
N TYR A 260 -6.31 1.72 -5.18
CA TYR A 260 -6.87 0.44 -4.79
C TYR A 260 -5.76 -0.57 -4.53
N ASN A 261 -5.86 -1.27 -3.40
CA ASN A 261 -5.10 -2.46 -3.14
C ASN A 261 -6.00 -3.58 -2.57
N PRO A 262 -5.77 -4.85 -2.94
CA PRO A 262 -6.59 -5.96 -2.47
C PRO A 262 -6.60 -6.10 -0.93
N VAL A 263 -7.68 -6.62 -0.36
CA VAL A 263 -7.75 -6.91 1.08
C VAL A 263 -6.92 -8.15 1.47
N GLY A 264 -6.64 -9.04 0.52
CA GLY A 264 -6.00 -10.34 0.77
C GLY A 264 -4.86 -10.67 -0.21
N PRO A 265 -4.39 -11.93 -0.19
CA PRO A 265 -3.30 -12.43 -1.04
C PRO A 265 -3.76 -12.71 -2.47
N SER A 266 -4.27 -11.70 -3.16
CA SER A 266 -4.65 -11.78 -4.58
C SER A 266 -3.98 -10.66 -5.37
N LEU A 267 -3.87 -10.84 -6.68
CA LEU A 267 -3.54 -9.75 -7.59
C LEU A 267 -4.75 -8.80 -7.71
N PRO A 268 -4.53 -7.50 -7.99
CA PRO A 268 -5.63 -6.60 -8.27
C PRO A 268 -6.36 -7.00 -9.57
N PRO A 269 -7.65 -6.65 -9.70
CA PRO A 269 -8.37 -6.78 -10.96
C PRO A 269 -7.90 -5.73 -11.97
N ALA A 270 -8.37 -5.81 -13.21
CA ALA A 270 -8.03 -4.84 -14.25
C ALA A 270 -8.41 -3.40 -13.86
N GLN A 271 -7.42 -2.50 -13.93
CA GLN A 271 -7.53 -1.10 -13.50
C GLN A 271 -8.68 -0.36 -14.17
N ALA A 272 -8.81 -0.46 -15.50
CA ALA A 272 -9.82 0.27 -16.27
C ALA A 272 -11.26 -0.05 -15.82
N LYS A 273 -11.59 -1.35 -15.70
CA LYS A 273 -12.91 -1.79 -15.25
C LYS A 273 -13.18 -1.40 -13.79
N LEU A 274 -12.16 -1.49 -12.92
CA LEU A 274 -12.32 -1.09 -11.53
C LEU A 274 -12.49 0.44 -11.39
N GLN A 275 -11.80 1.22 -12.22
CA GLN A 275 -11.94 2.68 -12.26
C GLN A 275 -13.36 3.10 -12.59
N GLU A 276 -13.99 2.49 -13.60
CA GLU A 276 -15.39 2.75 -13.95
C GLU A 276 -16.33 2.48 -12.79
N ALA A 277 -16.15 1.34 -12.10
CA ALA A 277 -16.94 1.00 -10.92
C ALA A 277 -16.75 2.03 -9.79
N TYR A 278 -15.50 2.41 -9.48
CA TYR A 278 -15.21 3.44 -8.49
C TYR A 278 -15.86 4.79 -8.83
N LYS A 279 -15.74 5.24 -10.08
CA LYS A 279 -16.34 6.51 -10.51
C LYS A 279 -17.86 6.47 -10.38
N SER A 280 -18.50 5.38 -10.80
CA SER A 280 -19.95 5.21 -10.69
C SER A 280 -20.43 5.23 -9.24
N GLU A 281 -19.84 4.39 -8.38
CA GLU A 281 -20.25 4.21 -6.99
C GLU A 281 -20.00 5.47 -6.16
N LEU A 282 -18.79 6.05 -6.25
CA LEU A 282 -18.45 7.25 -5.47
C LEU A 282 -19.26 8.48 -5.90
N MET A 283 -19.57 8.62 -7.18
CA MET A 283 -20.45 9.68 -7.67
C MET A 283 -21.88 9.45 -7.17
N ALA A 284 -22.46 8.28 -7.40
CA ALA A 284 -23.86 7.98 -7.09
C ALA A 284 -24.15 8.06 -5.59
N CYS A 285 -23.25 7.54 -4.75
CA CYS A 285 -23.46 7.46 -3.30
C CYS A 285 -23.03 8.73 -2.56
N TYR A 286 -22.00 9.44 -3.04
CA TYR A 286 -21.33 10.48 -2.25
C TYR A 286 -21.06 11.79 -3.00
N GLY A 287 -21.37 11.85 -4.31
CA GLY A 287 -21.10 13.03 -5.15
C GLY A 287 -19.61 13.30 -5.36
N ILE A 288 -18.76 12.27 -5.29
CA ILE A 288 -17.31 12.40 -5.37
C ILE A 288 -16.81 12.18 -6.80
N SER A 289 -15.90 13.05 -7.26
CA SER A 289 -15.16 12.93 -8.52
C SER A 289 -13.66 12.76 -8.25
N PHE A 290 -12.97 12.03 -9.14
CA PHE A 290 -11.52 11.86 -9.13
C PHE A 290 -11.01 11.60 -10.56
N ASN A 291 -9.72 11.80 -10.79
CA ASN A 291 -9.11 11.72 -12.12
C ASN A 291 -8.89 10.25 -12.54
N SER A 292 -8.10 9.50 -11.79
CA SER A 292 -7.68 8.13 -12.10
C SER A 292 -7.68 7.21 -10.88
N LEU A 293 -7.84 5.90 -11.14
CA LEU A 293 -7.68 4.85 -10.14
C LEU A 293 -6.40 4.07 -10.44
N PHE A 294 -5.55 3.92 -9.44
CA PHE A 294 -4.34 3.11 -9.49
C PHE A 294 -4.55 1.80 -8.75
N THR A 295 -4.43 0.68 -9.45
CA THR A 295 -4.42 -0.63 -8.80
C THR A 295 -3.00 -1.04 -8.47
N ILE A 296 -2.75 -1.40 -7.21
CA ILE A 296 -1.44 -1.85 -6.77
C ILE A 296 -1.50 -3.27 -6.20
N THR A 297 -0.43 -4.03 -6.43
CA THR A 297 -0.22 -5.33 -5.79
C THR A 297 0.28 -5.12 -4.37
N ASN A 298 -0.29 -5.84 -3.40
CA ASN A 298 0.21 -5.79 -2.03
C ASN A 298 1.63 -6.37 -1.98
N MET A 299 2.60 -5.56 -1.56
CA MET A 299 3.98 -6.03 -1.50
C MET A 299 4.18 -6.98 -0.32
N PRO A 300 4.85 -8.13 -0.51
CA PRO A 300 5.09 -9.12 0.54
C PRO A 300 6.20 -8.67 1.49
N VAL A 301 6.04 -7.51 2.13
CA VAL A 301 7.00 -6.91 3.07
C VAL A 301 6.28 -6.44 4.34
N LYS A 302 7.05 -6.22 5.42
CA LYS A 302 6.60 -5.68 6.72
C LYS A 302 5.28 -6.30 7.22
N ARG A 303 4.25 -5.48 7.48
CA ARG A 303 2.99 -5.93 8.09
C ARG A 303 2.24 -6.91 7.23
N PHE A 304 2.26 -6.73 5.90
CA PHE A 304 1.57 -7.65 5.00
C PHE A 304 2.25 -9.02 4.96
N ALA A 305 3.59 -9.06 4.86
CA ALA A 305 4.34 -10.31 4.99
C ALA A 305 4.05 -11.03 6.32
N SER A 306 4.07 -10.28 7.43
CA SER A 306 3.77 -10.82 8.77
C SER A 306 2.33 -11.31 8.89
N PHE A 307 1.37 -10.61 8.27
CA PHE A 307 -0.03 -11.03 8.21
C PHE A 307 -0.18 -12.35 7.45
N LEU A 308 0.41 -12.46 6.25
CA LEU A 308 0.39 -13.68 5.45
C LEU A 308 1.10 -14.84 6.16
N HIS A 309 2.23 -14.57 6.80
CA HIS A 309 2.99 -15.58 7.52
C HIS A 309 2.20 -16.15 8.69
N ARG A 310 1.60 -15.29 9.53
CA ARG A 310 0.70 -15.73 10.63
C ARG A 310 -0.51 -16.52 10.12
N GLY A 311 -0.99 -16.21 8.92
CA GLY A 311 -2.09 -16.93 8.26
C GLY A 311 -1.67 -18.21 7.53
N GLY A 312 -0.37 -18.53 7.45
CA GLY A 312 0.13 -19.66 6.65
C GLY A 312 0.00 -19.47 5.13
N GLN A 313 -0.13 -18.23 4.66
CA GLN A 313 -0.41 -17.88 3.25
C GLN A 313 0.79 -17.26 2.53
N LEU A 314 1.93 -17.05 3.22
CA LEU A 314 3.07 -16.34 2.62
C LEU A 314 3.69 -17.11 1.45
N GLU A 315 3.92 -18.41 1.61
CA GLU A 315 4.51 -19.26 0.55
C GLU A 315 3.62 -19.31 -0.69
N SER A 316 2.31 -19.55 -0.51
CA SER A 316 1.36 -19.60 -1.62
C SER A 316 1.19 -18.25 -2.30
N TYR A 317 1.27 -17.14 -1.55
CA TYR A 317 1.27 -15.81 -2.13
C TYR A 317 2.54 -15.53 -2.93
N MET A 318 3.71 -15.89 -2.43
CA MET A 318 4.96 -15.75 -3.21
C MET A 318 4.91 -16.59 -4.49
N GLN A 319 4.40 -17.83 -4.43
CA GLN A 319 4.22 -18.65 -5.61
C GLN A 319 3.26 -18.02 -6.64
N LEU A 320 2.18 -17.37 -6.17
CA LEU A 320 1.29 -16.59 -7.04
C LEU A 320 2.06 -15.47 -7.76
N LEU A 321 2.86 -14.69 -7.04
CA LEU A 321 3.63 -13.59 -7.62
C LEU A 321 4.67 -14.08 -8.65
N VAL A 322 5.38 -15.16 -8.32
CA VAL A 322 6.39 -15.78 -9.20
C VAL A 322 5.72 -16.34 -10.46
N ASN A 323 4.61 -17.07 -10.32
CA ASN A 323 3.88 -17.66 -11.46
C ASN A 323 3.24 -16.60 -12.35
N ALA A 324 2.86 -15.46 -11.78
CA ALA A 324 2.29 -14.34 -12.50
C ALA A 324 3.34 -13.37 -13.05
N PHE A 325 4.63 -13.70 -12.98
CA PHE A 325 5.70 -12.84 -13.49
C PHE A 325 5.44 -12.45 -14.96
N ASN A 326 5.45 -11.14 -15.23
CA ASN A 326 5.25 -10.57 -16.54
C ASN A 326 6.53 -9.82 -16.99
N PRO A 327 7.28 -10.35 -17.98
CA PRO A 327 8.51 -9.71 -18.44
C PRO A 327 8.28 -8.33 -19.07
N ALA A 328 7.07 -8.05 -19.59
CA ALA A 328 6.74 -6.73 -20.13
C ALA A 328 6.71 -5.64 -19.04
N ALA A 329 6.41 -6.00 -17.79
CA ALA A 329 6.39 -5.05 -16.67
C ALA A 329 7.79 -4.57 -16.28
N VAL A 330 8.83 -5.38 -16.51
CA VAL A 330 10.22 -5.11 -16.07
C VAL A 330 10.77 -3.80 -16.66
N GLY A 331 10.40 -3.46 -17.90
CA GLY A 331 10.87 -2.24 -18.56
C GLY A 331 10.24 -0.94 -18.04
N ASN A 332 9.17 -1.06 -17.24
CA ASN A 332 8.28 0.02 -16.83
C ASN A 332 8.17 0.17 -15.30
N VAL A 333 8.94 -0.60 -14.51
CA VAL A 333 8.94 -0.46 -13.05
C VAL A 333 9.61 0.85 -12.61
N MET A 334 9.02 1.49 -11.59
CA MET A 334 9.44 2.80 -11.09
C MET A 334 10.92 2.88 -10.68
N CYS A 335 11.50 1.79 -10.16
CA CYS A 335 12.88 1.78 -9.66
C CYS A 335 13.93 2.00 -10.76
N GLN A 336 13.55 2.04 -12.04
CA GLN A 336 14.47 2.44 -13.11
C GLN A 336 14.66 3.96 -13.22
N ASN A 337 13.67 4.76 -12.83
CA ASN A 337 13.68 6.23 -13.02
C ASN A 337 13.46 7.03 -11.72
N LEU A 338 13.14 6.35 -10.62
CA LEU A 338 12.85 6.96 -9.30
C LEU A 338 13.89 6.61 -8.24
N ILE A 339 14.55 7.59 -7.64
CA ILE A 339 15.37 7.34 -6.44
C ILE A 339 14.53 7.57 -5.18
N ASN A 340 14.66 6.69 -4.18
CA ASN A 340 13.99 6.85 -2.89
C ASN A 340 14.99 7.32 -1.83
N ILE A 341 14.56 8.27 -1.01
CA ILE A 341 15.33 8.88 0.08
C ILE A 341 14.52 8.70 1.36
N ASP A 342 15.13 8.11 2.40
CA ASP A 342 14.47 7.99 3.70
C ASP A 342 14.60 9.25 4.56
N TRP A 343 13.99 9.19 5.75
CA TRP A 343 13.96 10.29 6.69
C TRP A 343 15.33 10.67 7.28
N GLN A 344 16.34 9.80 7.18
CA GLN A 344 17.73 10.07 7.56
C GLN A 344 18.58 10.51 6.36
N GLY A 345 18.01 10.51 5.16
CA GLY A 345 18.71 10.82 3.92
C GLY A 345 19.41 9.63 3.29
N ALA A 346 19.20 8.39 3.75
CA ALA A 346 19.75 7.20 3.10
C ALA A 346 19.07 6.95 1.73
N LEU A 347 19.85 6.47 0.77
CA LEU A 347 19.44 6.29 -0.62
C LEU A 347 19.08 4.84 -0.93
N PHE A 348 17.95 4.65 -1.60
CA PHE A 348 17.41 3.34 -1.99
C PHE A 348 16.89 3.36 -3.42
N ASP A 349 16.87 2.22 -4.10
CA ASP A 349 16.37 2.20 -5.48
C ASP A 349 14.84 2.37 -5.59
N CYS A 350 14.10 2.09 -4.52
CA CYS A 350 12.67 2.37 -4.37
C CYS A 350 12.23 2.27 -2.90
N ASP A 351 11.01 2.70 -2.57
CA ASP A 351 10.45 2.60 -1.21
C ASP A 351 10.43 1.14 -0.70
N PHE A 352 10.18 0.14 -1.54
CA PHE A 352 10.22 -1.26 -1.07
C PHE A 352 11.63 -1.73 -0.67
N ASN A 353 12.67 -1.21 -1.34
CA ASN A 353 14.05 -1.46 -0.91
C ASN A 353 14.33 -0.77 0.42
N GLN A 354 13.84 0.46 0.63
CA GLN A 354 13.90 1.13 1.93
C GLN A 354 13.28 0.27 3.03
N GLN A 355 12.08 -0.27 2.81
CA GLN A 355 11.41 -1.09 3.82
C GLN A 355 12.12 -2.43 4.11
N LEU A 356 13.03 -2.85 3.24
CA LEU A 356 13.86 -4.05 3.42
C LEU A 356 15.31 -3.73 3.81
N ASN A 357 15.64 -2.46 4.06
CA ASN A 357 17.01 -1.99 4.29
C ASN A 357 18.00 -2.38 3.17
N LEU A 358 17.51 -2.47 1.93
CA LEU A 358 18.32 -2.74 0.73
C LEU A 358 18.86 -1.43 0.16
N GLY A 359 19.65 -0.73 0.95
CA GLY A 359 20.20 0.58 0.61
C GLY A 359 21.32 0.53 -0.43
N LEU A 360 21.57 1.67 -1.08
CA LEU A 360 22.68 1.78 -2.01
C LEU A 360 24.00 1.52 -1.29
N PRO A 361 24.89 0.69 -1.87
CA PRO A 361 26.16 0.40 -1.22
C PRO A 361 26.99 1.68 -1.05
N PRO A 362 27.76 1.78 0.04
CA PRO A 362 28.63 2.92 0.30
C PRO A 362 29.59 3.13 -0.87
N LYS A 363 30.09 4.36 -1.04
CA LYS A 363 31.15 4.62 -2.02
C LYS A 363 32.34 3.72 -1.66
N PRO A 364 32.93 2.97 -2.62
CA PRO A 364 34.08 2.14 -2.30
C PRO A 364 35.15 3.03 -1.67
N ALA A 365 35.44 2.79 -0.39
CA ALA A 365 36.58 3.41 0.25
C ALA A 365 37.83 2.95 -0.51
N THR A 366 38.83 3.81 -0.62
CA THR A 366 40.16 3.47 -1.17
C THR A 366 40.90 2.39 -0.37
N THR A 367 40.27 1.83 0.65
CA THR A 367 40.74 0.72 1.49
C THR A 367 39.56 -0.21 1.81
N ALA A 368 39.78 -1.53 1.64
CA ALA A 368 38.78 -2.59 1.77
C ALA A 368 37.85 -2.41 2.99
N GLY A 369 36.55 -2.26 2.72
CA GLY A 369 35.54 -1.90 3.72
C GLY A 369 34.95 -3.08 4.49
N SER A 370 34.64 -2.81 5.77
CA SER A 370 33.85 -3.66 6.65
C SER A 370 32.40 -3.84 6.14
N PRO A 371 31.78 -5.03 6.28
CA PRO A 371 30.40 -5.30 5.88
C PRO A 371 29.31 -4.55 6.69
N SER A 372 29.69 -3.64 7.59
CA SER A 372 28.80 -2.93 8.52
C SER A 372 28.59 -1.44 8.22
N ALA A 373 29.09 -0.93 7.08
CA ALA A 373 28.94 0.48 6.75
C ALA A 373 27.46 0.82 6.44
N PRO A 374 26.97 2.00 6.90
CA PRO A 374 25.61 2.42 6.59
C PRO A 374 25.41 2.60 5.07
N PRO A 375 24.16 2.53 4.58
CA PRO A 375 23.86 2.85 3.19
C PRO A 375 24.38 4.24 2.82
N ARG A 376 24.66 4.42 1.53
CA ARG A 376 24.97 5.74 0.97
C ARG A 376 23.80 6.69 1.25
N SER A 377 24.12 7.94 1.60
CA SER A 377 23.15 8.99 1.89
C SER A 377 23.25 10.16 0.92
N VAL A 378 22.28 11.09 1.01
CA VAL A 378 22.28 12.39 0.32
C VAL A 378 23.49 13.26 0.66
N PHE A 379 24.18 12.99 1.77
CA PHE A 379 25.40 13.69 2.16
C PHE A 379 26.67 13.09 1.53
N ASP A 380 26.58 11.92 0.89
CA ASP A 380 27.72 11.22 0.28
C ASP A 380 27.82 11.40 -1.24
N ILE A 381 26.89 12.16 -1.82
CA ILE A 381 26.82 12.46 -3.25
C ILE A 381 26.75 13.97 -3.44
N GLU A 382 27.28 14.47 -4.54
CA GLU A 382 27.14 15.86 -4.96
C GLU A 382 25.93 16.02 -5.90
N SER A 383 25.63 15.00 -6.69
CA SER A 383 24.52 15.04 -7.66
C SER A 383 23.86 13.67 -7.84
N LEU A 384 22.58 13.68 -8.22
CA LEU A 384 21.79 12.47 -8.46
C LEU A 384 22.28 11.70 -9.70
N GLU A 385 22.94 12.39 -10.64
CA GLU A 385 23.53 11.82 -11.84
C GLU A 385 24.62 10.79 -11.53
N GLU A 386 25.28 10.87 -10.35
CA GLU A 386 26.21 9.83 -9.86
C GLU A 386 25.54 8.46 -9.70
N LEU A 387 24.20 8.42 -9.66
CA LEU A 387 23.43 7.21 -9.45
C LEU A 387 23.02 6.53 -10.78
N VAL A 388 23.11 7.23 -11.91
CA VAL A 388 22.71 6.72 -13.22
C VAL A 388 23.62 5.57 -13.65
N SER A 389 23.05 4.59 -14.37
CA SER A 389 23.69 3.35 -14.82
C SER A 389 24.12 2.38 -13.70
N ARG A 390 23.85 2.69 -12.43
CA ARG A 390 24.09 1.74 -11.33
C ARG A 390 23.14 0.54 -11.42
N PRO A 391 23.59 -0.67 -11.07
CA PRO A 391 22.69 -1.81 -10.87
C PRO A 391 21.65 -1.50 -9.80
N ILE A 392 20.40 -1.90 -10.06
CA ILE A 392 19.31 -1.75 -9.10
C ILE A 392 19.30 -2.94 -8.14
N ALA A 393 19.16 -2.69 -6.84
CA ALA A 393 18.99 -3.74 -5.85
C ALA A 393 17.66 -4.49 -6.07
N THR A 394 17.70 -5.81 -6.00
CA THR A 394 16.53 -6.66 -6.23
C THR A 394 16.39 -7.70 -5.13
N GLY A 395 15.18 -8.24 -4.97
CA GLY A 395 14.89 -9.33 -4.05
C GLY A 395 13.54 -9.97 -4.38
N ALA A 396 13.10 -10.90 -3.53
CA ALA A 396 11.84 -11.63 -3.74
C ALA A 396 10.61 -10.70 -3.84
N HIS A 397 10.64 -9.56 -3.15
CA HIS A 397 9.59 -8.55 -3.25
C HIS A 397 9.39 -8.01 -4.67
N CYS A 398 10.42 -8.00 -5.52
CA CYS A 398 10.33 -7.46 -6.89
C CYS A 398 9.29 -8.20 -7.76
N TYR A 399 8.98 -9.47 -7.46
CA TYR A 399 7.88 -10.18 -8.12
C TYR A 399 6.52 -9.49 -7.91
N GLY A 400 6.32 -8.78 -6.79
CA GLY A 400 5.11 -7.98 -6.57
C GLY A 400 4.93 -6.85 -7.59
N CYS A 401 6.03 -6.21 -7.99
CA CYS A 401 6.03 -5.13 -8.99
C CYS A 401 5.85 -5.63 -10.42
N THR A 402 6.18 -6.89 -10.69
CA THR A 402 6.17 -7.47 -12.05
C THR A 402 5.10 -8.54 -12.24
N ALA A 403 4.29 -8.85 -11.22
CA ALA A 403 3.23 -9.83 -11.32
C ALA A 403 2.01 -9.27 -12.06
N GLY A 404 1.38 -10.09 -12.92
CA GLY A 404 0.15 -9.75 -13.63
C GLY A 404 0.35 -8.59 -14.62
N THR A 405 -0.38 -7.50 -14.42
CA THR A 405 -0.21 -6.27 -15.23
C THR A 405 0.92 -5.37 -14.70
N GLY A 406 1.68 -5.85 -13.70
CA GLY A 406 2.70 -5.11 -13.00
C GLY A 406 2.11 -4.04 -12.08
N SER A 407 2.95 -3.52 -11.18
CA SER A 407 2.53 -2.58 -10.13
C SER A 407 3.63 -1.57 -9.83
N SER A 408 3.26 -0.31 -9.81
CA SER A 408 4.07 0.83 -9.39
C SER A 408 3.28 1.74 -8.46
N CYS A 409 3.91 2.76 -7.88
CA CYS A 409 3.18 3.79 -7.13
C CYS A 409 2.20 4.60 -8.01
N THR A 410 2.21 4.44 -9.34
CA THR A 410 1.26 5.05 -10.28
C THR A 410 0.33 4.01 -10.92
N GLY A 411 0.15 2.84 -10.29
CA GLY A 411 -0.75 1.78 -10.74
C GLY A 411 -0.10 0.76 -11.67
N THR A 412 -0.90 0.19 -12.56
CA THR A 412 -0.47 -0.83 -13.53
C THR A 412 0.58 -0.29 -14.51
N VAL A 413 1.51 -1.15 -14.95
CA VAL A 413 2.63 -0.76 -15.84
C VAL A 413 2.63 -1.50 -17.18
N VAL A 414 1.61 -2.33 -17.42
CA VAL A 414 1.31 -3.06 -18.66
C VAL A 414 -0.15 -2.89 -19.02
#